data_AF-A0A6P0JUQ1-F1
#
_entry.id   AF-A0A6P0JUQ1-F1
#
_cell.length_a   1.000
_cell.length_b   1.000
_cell.length_c   1.000
_cell.angle_alpha   90.00
_cell.angle_beta   90.00
_cell.angle_gamma   90.00
#
_symmetry.space_group_name_H-M   'P 1'
#
loop_
_entity.id
_entity.type
_entity.pdbx_description
1 polymer ?
#
loop_
_entity_poly.entity_id
_entity_poly.type
_entity_poly.pdbx_seq_one_letter_code
_entity_poly.pdbx_strand_id
1 'polypeptide(L)'
;MSKSKKIIDNPTSAELLKQFAAFESLEALYKAFPFARRIFPKMEDAFNEFNKIKKQAEILEAPDQFNERFANLGWIAYESMNMEVMQKAINIYDAEGKGPAEQFLADSYGEETLKWGILRFNGNRDFRKRVRLAELAREDYLAGRYHACVPLLLSLLDGLVNDVSKHVGFFAENVDLTAWDCIAAHESGLQTLASILTKGRNKTNEDAISIPYRNGILHGRELAFDNKVVAAKCWAALFAARDWAGALDDG
;
A
#
# COMPACT_ATOMS: atom_id res chain seq x y z
N MET A 1 -23.29 -2.11 12.72
CA MET A 1 -21.98 -2.26 12.05
C MET A 1 -21.67 -0.93 11.41
N SER A 2 -20.71 -0.18 11.94
CA SER A 2 -20.23 1.04 11.28
C SER A 2 -19.62 0.63 9.95
N LYS A 3 -19.99 1.29 8.85
CA LYS A 3 -19.22 1.18 7.60
C LYS A 3 -17.79 1.60 7.93
N SER A 4 -16.80 0.76 7.61
CA SER A 4 -15.39 1.15 7.62
C SER A 4 -15.23 2.34 6.67
N LYS A 5 -14.47 3.35 7.08
CA LYS A 5 -14.16 4.51 6.23
C LYS A 5 -13.32 4.00 5.05
N LYS A 6 -13.49 4.58 3.87
CA LYS A 6 -12.62 4.32 2.72
C LYS A 6 -11.45 5.30 2.71
N ILE A 7 -10.33 4.92 2.10
CA ILE A 7 -9.18 5.80 1.88
C ILE A 7 -9.61 7.04 1.09
N ILE A 8 -10.48 6.85 0.11
CA ILE A 8 -11.07 7.93 -0.69
C ILE A 8 -11.99 8.87 0.09
N ASP A 9 -12.39 8.53 1.32
CA ASP A 9 -13.20 9.39 2.18
C ASP A 9 -12.35 10.46 2.91
N ASN A 10 -11.04 10.55 2.63
CA ASN A 10 -10.22 11.65 3.14
C ASN A 10 -10.74 13.02 2.63
N PRO A 11 -10.63 14.13 3.40
CA PRO A 11 -11.32 15.38 3.09
C PRO A 11 -11.01 15.91 1.68
N THR A 12 -9.74 15.82 1.29
CA THR A 12 -9.25 16.30 -0.01
C THR A 12 -9.86 15.51 -1.17
N SER A 13 -9.87 14.17 -1.09
CA SER A 13 -10.45 13.30 -2.12
C SER A 13 -11.98 13.40 -2.15
N ALA A 14 -12.62 13.52 -0.99
CA ALA A 14 -14.06 13.69 -0.87
C ALA A 14 -14.55 15.00 -1.49
N GLU A 15 -13.85 16.12 -1.29
CA GLU A 15 -14.16 17.39 -1.94
C GLU A 15 -14.00 17.32 -3.46
N LEU A 16 -12.93 16.69 -3.94
CA LEU A 16 -12.69 16.43 -5.37
C LEU A 16 -13.79 15.58 -5.99
N LEU A 17 -14.18 14.46 -5.37
CA LEU A 17 -15.28 13.61 -5.84
C LEU A 17 -16.62 14.36 -5.89
N LYS A 18 -16.90 15.21 -4.90
CA LYS A 18 -18.11 16.02 -4.89
C LYS A 18 -18.14 17.02 -6.04
N GLN A 19 -17.00 17.62 -6.37
CA GLN A 19 -16.85 18.48 -7.55
C GLN A 19 -17.05 17.68 -8.85
N PHE A 20 -16.53 16.45 -8.93
CA PHE A 20 -16.76 15.55 -10.07
C PHE A 20 -18.24 15.20 -10.26
N ALA A 21 -18.94 14.77 -9.21
CA ALA A 21 -20.36 14.44 -9.27
C ALA A 21 -21.24 15.65 -9.66
N ALA A 22 -20.91 16.84 -9.15
CA ALA A 22 -21.60 18.07 -9.51
C ALA A 22 -21.42 18.42 -11.00
N PHE A 23 -20.23 18.21 -11.54
CA PHE A 23 -19.91 18.51 -12.93
C PHE A 23 -20.50 17.49 -13.91
N GLU A 24 -20.57 16.20 -13.55
CA GLU A 24 -21.32 15.20 -14.33
C GLU A 24 -22.80 15.52 -14.42
N SER A 25 -23.39 15.96 -13.30
CA SER A 25 -24.78 16.39 -13.25
C SER A 25 -25.02 17.58 -14.20
N LEU A 26 -24.04 18.50 -14.27
CA LEU A 26 -24.04 19.62 -15.21
C LEU A 26 -23.91 19.14 -16.67
N GLU A 27 -23.04 18.18 -16.96
CA GLU A 27 -22.86 17.59 -18.30
C GLU A 27 -24.15 16.92 -18.79
N ALA A 28 -24.80 16.14 -17.92
CA ALA A 28 -26.07 15.48 -18.23
C ALA A 28 -27.16 16.50 -18.58
N LEU A 29 -27.27 17.59 -17.83
CA LEU A 29 -28.20 18.68 -18.12
C LEU A 29 -27.85 19.38 -19.44
N TYR A 30 -26.58 19.71 -19.68
CA TYR A 30 -26.14 20.33 -20.93
C TYR A 30 -26.48 19.48 -22.16
N LYS A 31 -26.30 18.16 -22.07
CA LYS A 31 -26.68 17.21 -23.14
C LYS A 31 -28.19 17.08 -23.33
N ALA A 32 -28.98 17.23 -22.27
CA ALA A 32 -30.44 17.10 -22.32
C ALA A 32 -31.15 18.32 -22.95
N PHE A 33 -30.54 19.50 -22.95
CA PHE A 33 -31.15 20.74 -23.47
C PHE A 33 -30.52 21.21 -24.80
N PRO A 34 -31.22 21.07 -25.95
CA PRO A 34 -30.64 21.29 -27.29
C PRO A 34 -30.10 22.70 -27.55
N PHE A 35 -30.68 23.70 -26.89
CA PHE A 35 -30.32 25.10 -27.06
C PHE A 35 -29.05 25.50 -26.28
N ALA A 36 -28.68 24.73 -25.25
CA ALA A 36 -27.49 25.00 -24.42
C ALA A 36 -26.19 24.96 -25.23
N ARG A 37 -26.10 24.03 -26.20
CA ARG A 37 -24.95 23.93 -27.13
C ARG A 37 -24.71 25.18 -27.96
N ARG A 38 -25.78 25.91 -28.29
CA ARG A 38 -25.71 27.13 -29.11
C ARG A 38 -25.27 28.35 -28.29
N ILE A 39 -25.59 28.38 -27.01
CA ILE A 39 -25.21 29.48 -26.10
C ILE A 39 -23.79 29.27 -25.54
N PHE A 40 -23.41 28.02 -25.25
CA PHE A 40 -22.14 27.70 -24.60
C PHE A 40 -21.30 26.68 -25.39
N PRO A 41 -20.83 27.01 -26.60
CA PRO A 41 -20.18 26.05 -27.51
C PRO A 41 -18.84 25.50 -26.98
N LYS A 42 -18.15 26.22 -26.08
CA LYS A 42 -16.87 25.78 -25.48
C LYS A 42 -17.04 24.84 -24.29
N MET A 43 -18.28 24.59 -23.83
CA MET A 43 -18.52 23.70 -22.69
C MET A 43 -18.23 22.24 -23.03
N GLU A 44 -18.37 21.84 -24.30
CA GLU A 44 -18.09 20.46 -24.73
C GLU A 44 -16.59 20.12 -24.60
N ASP A 45 -15.70 21.06 -24.91
CA ASP A 45 -14.26 20.92 -24.69
C ASP A 45 -13.93 20.86 -23.19
N ALA A 46 -14.60 21.68 -22.36
CA ALA A 46 -14.45 21.64 -20.91
C ALA A 46 -14.90 20.30 -20.32
N PHE A 47 -15.99 19.70 -20.81
CA PHE A 47 -16.41 18.35 -20.41
C PHE A 47 -15.40 17.28 -20.83
N ASN A 48 -14.80 17.40 -22.02
CA ASN A 48 -13.77 16.47 -22.47
C ASN A 48 -12.47 16.57 -21.66
N GLU A 49 -12.00 17.78 -21.34
CA GLU A 49 -10.84 17.95 -20.44
C GLU A 49 -11.14 17.45 -19.04
N PHE A 50 -12.33 17.75 -18.51
CA PHE A 50 -12.74 17.28 -17.21
C PHE A 50 -12.84 15.75 -17.14
N ASN A 51 -13.36 15.10 -18.18
CA ASN A 51 -13.38 13.63 -18.26
C ASN A 51 -11.98 13.02 -18.30
N LYS A 52 -10.97 13.72 -18.85
CA LYS A 52 -9.56 13.29 -18.75
C LYS A 52 -9.05 13.43 -17.32
N ILE A 53 -9.36 14.54 -16.64
CA ILE A 53 -9.03 14.75 -15.22
C ILE A 53 -9.72 13.70 -14.33
N LYS A 54 -10.98 13.37 -14.63
CA LYS A 54 -11.74 12.32 -13.93
C LYS A 54 -11.12 10.94 -14.12
N LYS A 55 -10.72 10.55 -15.33
CA LYS A 55 -9.97 9.31 -15.56
C LYS A 55 -8.64 9.27 -14.80
N GLN A 56 -7.98 10.43 -14.67
CA GLN A 56 -6.82 10.57 -13.80
C GLN A 56 -7.18 10.53 -12.31
N ALA A 57 -8.45 10.73 -11.94
CA ALA A 57 -8.92 10.65 -10.58
C ALA A 57 -9.57 9.31 -10.21
N GLU A 58 -9.88 8.42 -11.16
CA GLU A 58 -10.14 6.99 -10.89
C GLU A 58 -8.93 6.34 -10.17
N ILE A 59 -7.74 6.95 -10.31
CA ILE A 59 -6.54 6.69 -9.51
C ILE A 59 -6.80 6.80 -7.99
N LEU A 60 -7.72 7.66 -7.57
CA LEU A 60 -8.06 7.85 -6.14
C LEU A 60 -8.76 6.63 -5.54
N GLU A 61 -9.45 5.81 -6.35
CA GLU A 61 -10.10 4.59 -5.88
C GLU A 61 -9.16 3.38 -5.87
N ALA A 62 -8.06 3.43 -6.62
CA ALA A 62 -7.15 2.30 -6.76
C ALA A 62 -6.60 1.78 -5.41
N PRO A 63 -6.21 2.62 -4.43
CA PRO A 63 -5.78 2.14 -3.12
C PRO A 63 -6.85 1.37 -2.35
N ASP A 64 -8.10 1.82 -2.39
CA ASP A 64 -9.23 1.13 -1.77
C ASP A 64 -9.50 -0.21 -2.45
N GLN A 65 -9.58 -0.20 -3.79
CA GLN A 65 -9.79 -1.41 -4.58
C GLN A 65 -8.66 -2.43 -4.37
N PHE A 66 -7.42 -1.95 -4.22
CA PHE A 66 -6.27 -2.78 -3.89
C PHE A 66 -6.44 -3.40 -2.50
N ASN A 67 -6.70 -2.59 -1.47
CA ASN A 67 -6.84 -3.11 -0.10
C ASN A 67 -8.01 -4.08 0.05
N GLU A 68 -9.14 -3.86 -0.64
CA GLU A 68 -10.27 -4.79 -0.67
C GLU A 68 -9.88 -6.20 -1.12
N ARG A 69 -8.90 -6.34 -2.02
CA ARG A 69 -8.44 -7.62 -2.59
C ARG A 69 -7.25 -8.20 -1.84
N PHE A 70 -6.34 -7.33 -1.40
CA PHE A 70 -4.98 -7.73 -1.02
C PHE A 70 -4.68 -7.55 0.47
N ALA A 71 -5.42 -6.74 1.22
CA ALA A 71 -5.15 -6.48 2.65
C ALA A 71 -5.12 -7.78 3.46
N ASN A 72 -6.14 -8.63 3.29
CA ASN A 72 -6.24 -9.93 3.97
C ASN A 72 -5.14 -10.94 3.57
N LEU A 73 -4.41 -10.66 2.48
CA LEU A 73 -3.27 -11.44 2.02
C LEU A 73 -1.94 -10.87 2.54
N GLY A 74 -1.94 -9.78 3.31
CA GLY A 74 -0.73 -9.18 3.85
C GLY A 74 -0.05 -8.19 2.90
N TRP A 75 -0.84 -7.56 2.02
CA TRP A 75 -0.43 -6.52 1.09
C TRP A 75 -1.31 -5.30 1.31
N ILE A 76 -0.74 -4.11 1.41
CA ILE A 76 -1.50 -2.86 1.47
C ILE A 76 -1.03 -1.91 0.39
N ALA A 77 -1.93 -1.08 -0.10
CA ALA A 77 -1.57 0.10 -0.87
C ALA A 77 -0.80 1.07 0.04
N TYR A 78 0.18 1.74 -0.54
CA TYR A 78 0.95 2.80 0.10
C TYR A 78 1.32 3.85 -0.95
N GLU A 79 1.52 5.09 -0.51
CA GLU A 79 1.69 6.29 -1.35
C GLU A 79 2.69 6.10 -2.47
N SER A 80 3.78 5.45 -2.13
CA SER A 80 4.95 5.38 -2.99
C SER A 80 5.02 4.09 -3.81
N MET A 81 3.92 3.31 -3.81
CA MET A 81 3.68 2.17 -4.70
C MET A 81 3.41 2.68 -6.12
N ASN A 82 3.95 1.98 -7.13
CA ASN A 82 3.68 2.34 -8.51
C ASN A 82 2.19 2.10 -8.85
N MET A 83 1.52 3.14 -9.34
CA MET A 83 0.08 3.10 -9.64
C MET A 83 -0.28 2.11 -10.76
N GLU A 84 0.57 1.99 -11.78
CA GLU A 84 0.36 1.01 -12.86
C GLU A 84 0.49 -0.42 -12.35
N VAL A 85 1.42 -0.66 -11.41
CA VAL A 85 1.54 -1.95 -10.72
C VAL A 85 0.29 -2.24 -9.90
N MET A 86 -0.20 -1.26 -9.14
CA MET A 86 -1.42 -1.39 -8.33
C MET A 86 -2.62 -1.78 -9.21
N GLN A 87 -2.87 -1.03 -10.29
CA GLN A 87 -3.99 -1.29 -11.20
C GLN A 87 -3.85 -2.63 -11.92
N LYS A 88 -2.64 -2.98 -12.37
CA LYS A 88 -2.40 -4.26 -13.04
C LYS A 88 -2.59 -5.44 -12.08
N ALA A 89 -2.17 -5.32 -10.82
CA ALA A 89 -2.42 -6.34 -9.81
C ALA A 89 -3.92 -6.55 -9.57
N ILE A 90 -4.69 -5.45 -9.44
CA ILE A 90 -6.17 -5.49 -9.34
C ILE A 90 -6.77 -6.24 -10.53
N ASN A 91 -6.37 -5.89 -11.75
CA ASN A 91 -6.89 -6.51 -12.97
C ASN A 91 -6.56 -8.01 -13.05
N ILE A 92 -5.33 -8.40 -12.68
CA ILE A 92 -4.93 -9.82 -12.64
C ILE A 92 -5.73 -10.56 -11.57
N TYR A 93 -5.96 -9.94 -10.41
CA TYR A 93 -6.77 -10.55 -9.34
C TYR A 93 -8.20 -10.82 -9.83
N ASP A 94 -8.82 -9.85 -10.48
CA ASP A 94 -10.20 -9.95 -10.94
C ASP A 94 -10.37 -10.93 -12.10
N ALA A 95 -9.35 -11.10 -12.95
CA ALA A 95 -9.39 -12.01 -14.09
C ALA A 95 -8.91 -13.44 -13.78
N GLU A 96 -7.86 -13.58 -12.96
CA GLU A 96 -7.11 -14.84 -12.78
C GLU A 96 -7.03 -15.29 -11.32
N GLY A 97 -7.49 -14.47 -10.38
CA GLY A 97 -7.52 -14.75 -8.96
C GLY A 97 -6.23 -14.40 -8.20
N LYS A 98 -6.24 -14.71 -6.90
CA LYS A 98 -5.21 -14.25 -5.95
C LYS A 98 -3.78 -14.72 -6.25
N GLY A 99 -3.60 -15.96 -6.71
CA GLY A 99 -2.27 -16.56 -6.87
C GLY A 99 -1.41 -15.83 -7.90
N PRO A 100 -1.86 -15.72 -9.16
CA PRO A 100 -1.16 -14.96 -10.19
C PRO A 100 -0.94 -13.49 -9.80
N ALA A 101 -1.91 -12.87 -9.14
CA ALA A 101 -1.82 -11.48 -8.71
C ALA A 101 -0.76 -11.25 -7.61
N GLU A 102 -0.69 -12.13 -6.61
CA GLU A 102 0.37 -12.06 -5.57
C GLU A 102 1.75 -12.31 -6.15
N GLN A 103 1.87 -13.22 -7.13
CA GLN A 103 3.13 -13.47 -7.81
C GLN A 103 3.57 -12.25 -8.63
N PHE A 104 2.67 -11.63 -9.38
CA PHE A 104 2.93 -10.39 -10.11
C PHE A 104 3.39 -9.27 -9.16
N LEU A 105 2.72 -9.09 -8.02
CA LEU A 105 3.12 -8.12 -7.01
C LEU A 105 4.52 -8.43 -6.48
N ALA A 106 4.80 -9.67 -6.09
CA ALA A 106 6.11 -10.06 -5.61
C ALA A 106 7.21 -9.83 -6.65
N ASP A 107 6.92 -10.06 -7.93
CA ASP A 107 7.86 -9.84 -9.04
C ASP A 107 8.13 -8.35 -9.33
N SER A 108 7.18 -7.47 -8.97
CA SER A 108 7.36 -6.02 -9.10
C SER A 108 8.39 -5.42 -8.14
N TYR A 109 8.77 -6.13 -7.07
CA TYR A 109 9.83 -5.73 -6.13
C TYR A 109 11.23 -6.12 -6.65
N GLY A 110 11.52 -5.74 -7.90
CA GLY A 110 12.83 -5.92 -8.53
C GLY A 110 13.88 -4.92 -8.05
N GLU A 111 15.08 -5.01 -8.63
CA GLU A 111 16.24 -4.19 -8.24
C GLU A 111 15.94 -2.68 -8.20
N GLU A 112 15.31 -2.14 -9.25
CA GLU A 112 14.99 -0.71 -9.31
C GLU A 112 13.97 -0.31 -8.24
N THR A 113 12.90 -1.08 -8.06
CA THR A 113 11.89 -0.80 -7.02
C THR A 113 12.52 -0.74 -5.64
N LEU A 114 13.42 -1.67 -5.32
CA LEU A 114 14.11 -1.70 -4.03
C LEU A 114 15.08 -0.53 -3.88
N LYS A 115 15.88 -0.24 -4.90
CA LYS A 115 16.82 0.89 -4.93
C LYS A 115 16.11 2.22 -4.68
N TRP A 116 15.01 2.48 -5.41
CA TRP A 116 14.23 3.71 -5.23
C TRP A 116 13.53 3.77 -3.87
N GLY A 117 13.00 2.64 -3.39
CA GLY A 117 12.38 2.56 -2.07
C GLY A 117 13.37 2.86 -0.94
N ILE A 118 14.58 2.32 -1.01
CA ILE A 118 15.65 2.57 -0.02
C ILE A 118 16.16 4.01 -0.12
N LEU A 119 16.25 4.60 -1.32
CA LEU A 119 16.69 5.99 -1.47
C LEU A 119 15.82 6.97 -0.65
N ARG A 120 14.52 6.69 -0.53
CA ARG A 120 13.57 7.49 0.28
C ARG A 120 13.88 7.47 1.78
N PHE A 121 14.68 6.51 2.28
CA PHE A 121 15.08 6.45 3.68
C PHE A 121 15.92 7.66 4.08
N ASN A 122 16.62 8.27 3.12
CA ASN A 122 17.42 9.46 3.39
C ASN A 122 16.59 10.66 3.87
N GLY A 123 15.30 10.70 3.51
CA GLY A 123 14.39 11.78 3.91
C GLY A 123 13.95 11.75 5.38
N ASN A 124 14.19 10.67 6.13
CA ASN A 124 13.84 10.58 7.55
C ASN A 124 15.04 10.14 8.39
N ARG A 125 15.24 10.77 9.55
CA ARG A 125 16.42 10.57 10.40
C ARG A 125 16.57 9.13 10.89
N ASP A 126 15.49 8.47 11.30
CA ASP A 126 15.52 7.13 11.88
C ASP A 126 15.65 6.05 10.81
N PHE A 127 15.10 6.30 9.62
CA PHE A 127 15.32 5.47 8.43
C PHE A 127 16.77 5.55 7.93
N ARG A 128 17.36 6.75 7.90
CA ARG A 128 18.75 6.95 7.44
C ARG A 128 19.77 6.11 8.22
N LYS A 129 19.58 5.94 9.53
CA LYS A 129 20.45 5.12 10.40
C LYS A 129 20.50 3.64 9.97
N ARG A 130 19.48 3.17 9.24
CA ARG A 130 19.28 1.76 8.88
C ARG A 130 19.51 1.45 7.40
N VAL A 131 19.91 2.44 6.58
CA VAL A 131 20.19 2.25 5.14
C VAL A 131 21.18 1.10 4.91
N ARG A 132 22.24 1.00 5.73
CA ARG A 132 23.20 -0.10 5.63
C ARG A 132 22.54 -1.48 5.74
N LEU A 133 21.61 -1.66 6.69
CA LEU A 133 20.92 -2.94 6.88
C LEU A 133 19.87 -3.18 5.79
N ALA A 134 19.20 -2.13 5.31
CA ALA A 134 18.28 -2.23 4.19
C ALA A 134 19.01 -2.65 2.90
N GLU A 135 20.20 -2.12 2.62
CA GLU A 135 21.01 -2.53 1.46
C GLU A 135 21.47 -3.99 1.57
N LEU A 136 21.88 -4.47 2.74
CA LEU A 136 22.18 -5.90 2.94
C LEU A 136 20.95 -6.78 2.69
N ALA A 137 19.77 -6.37 3.20
CA ALA A 137 18.53 -7.07 2.91
C ALA A 137 18.19 -7.07 1.41
N ARG A 138 18.54 -6.00 0.68
CA ARG A 138 18.33 -5.90 -0.77
C ARG A 138 19.24 -6.86 -1.52
N GLU A 139 20.53 -6.90 -1.17
CA GLU A 139 21.49 -7.83 -1.74
C GLU A 139 21.06 -9.29 -1.53
N ASP A 140 20.62 -9.62 -0.32
CA ASP A 140 20.09 -10.95 0.00
C ASP A 140 18.82 -11.27 -0.80
N TYR A 141 17.89 -10.32 -0.89
CA TYR A 141 16.66 -10.49 -1.66
C TYR A 141 16.94 -10.77 -3.13
N LEU A 142 17.80 -9.96 -3.78
CA LEU A 142 18.13 -10.11 -5.20
C LEU A 142 18.90 -11.40 -5.50
N ALA A 143 19.65 -11.90 -4.53
CA ALA A 143 20.32 -13.19 -4.61
C ALA A 143 19.43 -14.38 -4.22
N GLY A 144 18.15 -14.17 -3.91
CA GLY A 144 17.21 -15.22 -3.50
C GLY A 144 17.45 -15.77 -2.08
N ARG A 145 18.24 -15.10 -1.25
CA ARG A 145 18.53 -15.48 0.15
C ARG A 145 17.42 -15.00 1.09
N TYR A 146 16.19 -15.41 0.79
CA TYR A 146 14.99 -14.96 1.53
C TYR A 146 15.00 -15.35 3.01
N HIS A 147 15.61 -16.49 3.35
CA HIS A 147 15.81 -16.94 4.73
C HIS A 147 16.57 -15.91 5.59
N ALA A 148 17.46 -15.12 4.98
CA ALA A 148 18.25 -14.10 5.66
C ALA A 148 17.57 -12.73 5.63
N CYS A 149 17.02 -12.33 4.47
CA CYS A 149 16.42 -11.00 4.34
C CYS A 149 15.10 -10.87 5.09
N VAL A 150 14.26 -11.91 5.16
CA VAL A 150 12.93 -11.83 5.81
C VAL A 150 13.05 -11.48 7.31
N PRO A 151 13.84 -12.20 8.14
CA PRO A 151 14.00 -11.83 9.55
C PRO A 151 14.59 -10.43 9.72
N LEU A 152 15.54 -10.03 8.87
CA LEU A 152 16.14 -8.71 8.91
C LEU A 152 15.12 -7.61 8.61
N LEU A 153 14.29 -7.77 7.57
CA LEU A 153 13.24 -6.83 7.21
C LEU A 153 12.17 -6.71 8.32
N LEU A 154 11.77 -7.84 8.92
CA LEU A 154 10.84 -7.83 10.06
C LEU A 154 11.44 -7.06 11.25
N SER A 155 12.73 -7.26 11.55
CA SER A 155 13.42 -6.52 12.61
C SER A 155 13.52 -5.02 12.30
N LEU A 156 13.83 -4.66 11.06
CA LEU A 156 13.89 -3.27 10.62
C LEU A 156 12.53 -2.58 10.74
N LEU A 157 11.46 -3.24 10.27
CA LEU A 157 10.10 -2.73 10.35
C LEU A 157 9.69 -2.41 11.79
N ASP A 158 9.90 -3.36 12.71
CA ASP A 158 9.53 -3.18 14.11
C ASP A 158 10.30 -2.04 14.77
N GLY A 159 11.62 -2.00 14.58
CA GLY A 159 12.49 -0.98 15.18
C GLY A 159 12.28 0.41 14.58
N LEU A 160 11.97 0.52 13.30
CA LEU A 160 11.67 1.80 12.65
C LEU A 160 10.37 2.39 13.16
N VAL A 161 9.32 1.57 13.22
CA VAL A 161 8.04 2.01 13.77
C VAL A 161 8.16 2.37 15.24
N ASN A 162 8.95 1.62 16.03
CA ASN A 162 9.21 1.96 17.42
C ASN A 162 9.84 3.35 17.60
N ASP A 163 10.85 3.67 16.78
CA ASP A 163 11.52 4.97 16.84
C ASP A 163 10.54 6.11 16.48
N VAL A 164 9.76 5.95 15.40
CA VAL A 164 8.83 6.96 14.90
C VAL A 164 7.65 7.16 15.87
N SER A 165 7.08 6.09 16.40
CA SER A 165 5.93 6.12 17.32
C SER A 165 6.29 6.48 18.76
N LYS A 166 7.58 6.73 19.05
CA LYS A 166 8.09 6.98 20.41
C LYS A 166 7.79 5.83 21.38
N HIS A 167 8.30 4.65 21.03
CA HIS A 167 8.39 3.42 21.85
C HIS A 167 7.37 2.29 21.58
N VAL A 168 6.54 2.37 20.55
CA VAL A 168 5.59 1.29 20.20
C VAL A 168 5.96 0.66 18.85
N GLY A 169 6.46 -0.58 18.87
CA GLY A 169 6.87 -1.29 17.65
C GLY A 169 5.69 -1.68 16.76
N PHE A 170 5.96 -1.97 15.49
CA PHE A 170 4.94 -2.40 14.51
C PHE A 170 4.21 -3.68 14.96
N PHE A 171 4.88 -4.57 15.68
CA PHE A 171 4.28 -5.82 16.17
C PHE A 171 3.80 -5.74 17.62
N ALA A 172 3.77 -4.55 18.24
CA ALA A 172 3.28 -4.38 19.60
C ALA A 172 1.76 -4.52 19.69
N GLU A 173 1.26 -4.99 20.83
CA GLU A 173 -0.17 -4.95 21.12
C GLU A 173 -0.64 -3.50 21.19
N ASN A 174 -1.74 -3.19 20.50
CA ASN A 174 -2.34 -1.85 20.42
C ASN A 174 -1.45 -0.77 19.81
N VAL A 175 -0.54 -1.12 18.87
CA VAL A 175 0.10 -0.11 18.02
C VAL A 175 -0.98 0.71 17.30
N ASP A 176 -0.86 2.04 17.35
CA ASP A 176 -1.68 2.96 16.55
C ASP A 176 -0.83 3.45 15.38
N LEU A 177 -1.15 2.93 14.20
CA LEU A 177 -0.49 3.29 12.94
C LEU A 177 -1.37 4.19 12.08
N THR A 178 -2.39 4.81 12.68
CA THR A 178 -3.26 5.72 11.96
C THR A 178 -2.65 7.12 11.87
N ALA A 179 -2.77 7.74 10.70
CA ALA A 179 -2.38 9.13 10.48
C ALA A 179 -3.38 9.76 9.50
N TRP A 180 -3.71 11.02 9.73
CA TRP A 180 -4.66 11.75 8.89
C TRP A 180 -4.04 11.99 7.50
N ASP A 181 -4.82 11.80 6.43
CA ASP A 181 -4.43 12.01 5.03
C ASP A 181 -3.30 11.10 4.45
N CYS A 182 -3.07 9.90 5.00
CA CYS A 182 -2.14 8.91 4.43
C CYS A 182 -2.83 7.56 4.13
N ILE A 183 -2.68 7.06 2.90
CA ILE A 183 -3.08 5.75 2.38
C ILE A 183 -2.53 4.63 3.28
N ALA A 184 -1.21 4.63 3.53
CA ALA A 184 -0.59 3.60 4.38
C ALA A 184 -1.09 3.68 5.83
N ALA A 185 -1.43 4.87 6.30
CA ALA A 185 -1.91 5.13 7.66
C ALA A 185 -3.44 5.09 7.80
N HIS A 186 -4.15 4.67 6.76
CA HIS A 186 -5.58 4.46 6.84
C HIS A 186 -5.88 3.20 7.69
N GLU A 187 -7.09 3.09 8.25
CA GLU A 187 -7.48 1.93 9.08
C GLU A 187 -7.37 0.58 8.33
N SER A 188 -7.58 0.61 7.01
CA SER A 188 -7.38 -0.56 6.11
C SER A 188 -5.92 -0.79 5.70
N GLY A 189 -4.99 0.08 6.10
CA GLY A 189 -3.57 0.05 5.78
C GLY A 189 -2.72 -0.66 6.85
N LEU A 190 -1.70 0.03 7.36
CA LEU A 190 -0.68 -0.52 8.26
C LEU A 190 -1.26 -1.15 9.53
N GLN A 191 -2.36 -0.61 10.08
CA GLN A 191 -3.05 -1.20 11.23
C GLN A 191 -3.58 -2.61 10.92
N THR A 192 -4.25 -2.75 9.78
CA THR A 192 -4.76 -4.05 9.31
C THR A 192 -3.59 -5.00 9.04
N LEU A 193 -2.52 -4.52 8.42
CA LEU A 193 -1.32 -5.30 8.15
C LEU A 193 -0.69 -5.82 9.45
N ALA A 194 -0.47 -4.97 10.45
CA ALA A 194 0.07 -5.36 11.75
C ALA A 194 -0.76 -6.49 12.39
N SER A 195 -2.09 -6.38 12.36
CA SER A 195 -3.00 -7.41 12.90
C SER A 195 -2.86 -8.78 12.20
N ILE A 196 -2.52 -8.79 10.90
CA ILE A 196 -2.35 -10.01 10.12
C ILE A 196 -0.99 -10.63 10.38
N LEU A 197 0.07 -9.82 10.39
CA LEU A 197 1.45 -10.30 10.54
C LEU A 197 1.75 -10.80 11.97
N THR A 198 1.01 -10.30 12.96
CA THR A 198 1.12 -10.72 14.37
C THR A 198 0.35 -12.01 14.70
N LYS A 199 -0.49 -12.52 13.78
CA LYS A 199 -1.30 -13.74 14.01
C LYS A 199 -0.42 -14.89 14.51
N GLY A 200 -0.80 -15.43 15.67
CA GLY A 200 -0.09 -16.52 16.33
C GLY A 200 -0.14 -17.82 15.53
N ARG A 201 0.93 -18.62 15.64
CA ARG A 201 1.08 -19.92 14.98
C ARG A 201 1.33 -20.99 16.04
N ASN A 202 0.36 -21.88 16.23
CA ASN A 202 0.33 -22.82 17.36
C ASN A 202 0.93 -24.20 17.04
N LYS A 203 1.33 -24.44 15.80
CA LYS A 203 1.92 -25.70 15.33
C LYS A 203 3.09 -25.39 14.40
N THR A 204 4.04 -26.31 14.34
CA THR A 204 5.08 -26.27 13.30
C THR A 204 4.42 -26.55 11.95
N ASN A 205 4.74 -25.73 10.97
CA ASN A 205 4.27 -25.79 9.60
C ASN A 205 5.45 -25.90 8.65
N GLU A 206 5.43 -26.93 7.82
CA GLU A 206 6.43 -27.19 6.78
C GLU A 206 5.96 -26.72 5.40
N ASP A 207 4.66 -26.39 5.26
CA ASP A 207 4.11 -25.90 4.00
C ASP A 207 4.51 -24.44 3.76
N ALA A 208 4.75 -24.11 2.49
CA ALA A 208 5.03 -22.75 2.07
C ALA A 208 3.90 -21.79 2.47
N ILE A 209 4.29 -20.66 3.06
CA ILE A 209 3.37 -19.57 3.41
C ILE A 209 3.53 -18.40 2.45
N SER A 210 2.47 -17.61 2.31
CA SER A 210 2.54 -16.33 1.61
C SER A 210 2.58 -15.12 2.55
N ILE A 211 2.09 -15.23 3.78
CA ILE A 211 2.02 -14.13 4.75
C ILE A 211 3.24 -14.18 5.69
N PRO A 212 3.96 -13.06 5.92
CA PRO A 212 5.06 -13.01 6.87
C PRO A 212 4.57 -13.03 8.33
N TYR A 213 4.11 -14.19 8.81
CA TYR A 213 3.70 -14.37 10.21
C TYR A 213 4.91 -14.23 11.14
N ARG A 214 5.19 -13.00 11.59
CA ARG A 214 6.41 -12.64 12.33
C ARG A 214 6.68 -13.57 13.50
N ASN A 215 5.67 -13.85 14.33
CA ASN A 215 5.82 -14.73 15.49
C ASN A 215 6.07 -16.18 15.08
N GLY A 216 5.42 -16.65 14.01
CA GLY A 216 5.65 -17.98 13.47
C GLY A 216 7.06 -18.16 12.93
N ILE A 217 7.57 -17.17 12.19
CA ILE A 217 8.91 -17.18 11.61
C ILE A 217 9.97 -17.11 12.73
N LEU A 218 9.89 -16.12 13.62
CA LEU A 218 10.93 -15.91 14.63
C LEU A 218 10.95 -16.97 15.74
N HIS A 219 9.84 -17.68 15.98
CA HIS A 219 9.80 -18.81 16.90
C HIS A 219 10.10 -20.16 16.23
N GLY A 220 10.44 -20.18 14.93
CA GLY A 220 10.74 -21.43 14.20
C GLY A 220 9.53 -22.35 14.03
N ARG A 221 8.32 -21.77 13.92
CA ARG A 221 7.07 -22.50 13.66
C ARG A 221 6.70 -22.51 12.18
N GLU A 222 7.09 -21.49 11.44
CA GLU A 222 6.94 -21.46 9.98
C GLU A 222 8.30 -21.80 9.36
N LEU A 223 8.43 -22.98 8.75
CA LEU A 223 9.73 -23.47 8.26
C LEU A 223 9.99 -23.17 6.79
N ALA A 224 8.95 -22.94 5.99
CA ALA A 224 9.02 -22.63 4.57
C ALA A 224 8.62 -21.17 4.25
N PHE A 225 9.07 -20.23 5.08
CA PHE A 225 8.81 -18.80 4.91
C PHE A 225 9.74 -18.13 3.89
N ASP A 226 10.85 -18.77 3.55
CA ASP A 226 11.97 -18.26 2.79
C ASP A 226 11.69 -18.25 1.28
N ASN A 227 10.61 -17.57 0.89
CA ASN A 227 10.20 -17.40 -0.50
C ASN A 227 10.02 -15.92 -0.87
N LYS A 228 10.00 -15.67 -2.19
CA LYS A 228 9.94 -14.32 -2.77
C LYS A 228 8.69 -13.54 -2.34
N VAL A 229 7.54 -14.20 -2.23
CA VAL A 229 6.27 -13.55 -1.89
C VAL A 229 6.32 -13.00 -0.47
N VAL A 230 6.78 -13.82 0.49
CA VAL A 230 6.96 -13.39 1.88
C VAL A 230 7.95 -12.23 1.97
N ALA A 231 9.10 -12.35 1.30
CA ALA A 231 10.12 -11.32 1.31
C ALA A 231 9.66 -9.99 0.67
N ALA A 232 8.91 -10.06 -0.43
CA ALA A 232 8.35 -8.89 -1.10
C ALA A 232 7.31 -8.18 -0.22
N LYS A 233 6.48 -8.92 0.52
CA LYS A 233 5.55 -8.33 1.50
C LYS A 233 6.27 -7.64 2.64
N CYS A 234 7.39 -8.20 3.12
CA CYS A 234 8.21 -7.52 4.12
C CYS A 234 8.77 -6.18 3.59
N TRP A 235 9.22 -6.14 2.33
CA TRP A 235 9.63 -4.89 1.67
C TRP A 235 8.47 -3.90 1.52
N ALA A 236 7.31 -4.37 1.08
CA ALA A 236 6.11 -3.55 0.96
C ALA A 236 5.71 -2.92 2.29
N ALA A 237 5.68 -3.72 3.36
CA ALA A 237 5.40 -3.24 4.72
C ALA A 237 6.41 -2.19 5.17
N LEU A 238 7.70 -2.40 4.88
CA LEU A 238 8.77 -1.47 5.22
C LEU A 238 8.66 -0.13 4.46
N PHE A 239 8.29 -0.17 3.18
CA PHE A 239 8.06 1.05 2.39
C PHE A 239 6.78 1.76 2.80
N ALA A 240 5.71 1.04 3.11
CA ALA A 240 4.49 1.62 3.67
C ALA A 240 4.77 2.32 5.02
N ALA A 241 5.58 1.70 5.89
CA ALA A 241 6.01 2.34 7.14
C ALA A 241 6.87 3.59 6.91
N ARG A 242 7.65 3.65 5.82
CA ARG A 242 8.40 4.86 5.45
C ARG A 242 7.47 5.99 5.04
N ASP A 243 6.44 5.70 4.26
CA ASP A 243 5.45 6.69 3.81
C ASP A 243 4.66 7.24 5.00
N TRP A 244 4.19 6.35 5.88
CA TRP A 244 3.55 6.72 7.15
C TRP A 244 4.43 7.63 8.01
N ALA A 245 5.72 7.29 8.16
CA ALA A 245 6.64 8.13 8.93
C ALA A 245 6.85 9.51 8.30
N GLY A 246 6.78 9.62 6.95
CA GLY A 246 6.83 10.91 6.26
C GLY A 246 5.58 11.74 6.53
N ALA A 247 4.40 11.13 6.47
CA ALA A 247 3.14 11.81 6.75
C ALA A 247 3.06 12.38 8.18
N LEU A 248 3.69 11.71 9.15
CA LEU A 248 3.80 12.23 10.53
C LEU A 248 4.78 13.39 10.69
N ASP A 249 5.80 13.50 9.84
CA ASP A 249 6.76 14.61 9.87
C ASP A 249 6.16 15.90 9.24
N ASP A 250 5.19 15.75 8.32
CA ASP A 250 4.58 16.84 7.54
C ASP A 250 3.31 17.45 8.18
N GLY A 251 2.73 16.81 9.21
CA GLY A 251 1.53 17.23 9.94
C GLY A 251 1.81 17.87 11.30
#